data_AF-A0A2I2DVM7-F1
#
_entry.id   AF-A0A2I2DVM7-F1
#
_cell.length_a   1.000
_cell.length_b   1.000
_cell.length_c   1.000
_cell.angle_alpha   90.00
_cell.angle_beta   90.00
_cell.angle_gamma   90.00
#
_symmetry.space_group_name_H-M   'P 1'
#
loop_
_entity.id
_entity.type
_entity.pdbx_description
1 polymer ?
#
loop_
_entity_poly.entity_id
_entity_poly.type
_entity_poly.pdbx_seq_one_letter_code
_entity_poly.pdbx_strand_id
1 'polypeptide(L)'
;MKTIKTIMLSAVVAVLFSGCGGTANIISTPIENIDSSPLKVSELTENEKHNWGHLDLAKDTIPGMSVDKTYTELIKNKKGNTVIVAVLDSGIDIDHEDLNDVIWTNKDEIPNNGKDDDNNGYIDDVHGWNFLGDGYNEQLEYVRIIASGDTNNPDYARAKALYETEYQKWLGRKTQYDQIYQQIKNTDDILTKHFGKKGYTKEEVKAIKTEDQALLQAIQVANYMYSNGMDSMADALKEINDGLESINDRLNYNLNKDFNGRVNGDDPNNWNSKFYGNGNVKPVKKSESHGTHVAGIIAAERNNGKGANGVANNVKIMSVRTVPNGDEYDKDVALAIRYAVDNGATIINGSFGKSFSPHSDWVRDAIKYASDKDVVFVHAAGNDSENVDVESNFPDDNVNGQEISNTYIRVGALEPKYGSNIVADFSNYGKQNVDVFAPGAKIYSTTPQNEYDTKGGTSMAAPAVAGVAALIRSYYPKLTAAQVKQIIMDSGLAIKTKVVVGGDTNNIKPFADLSKTGRIVNAYNAFIMAAKMSIQ
;
A
#
# COMPACT_ATOMS: atom_id res chain seq x y z
N MET A 1 68.25 -12.91 -31.48
CA MET A 1 68.05 -13.93 -30.43
C MET A 1 69.14 -13.79 -29.38
N LYS A 2 68.71 -13.53 -28.13
CA LYS A 2 69.37 -13.81 -26.82
C LYS A 2 70.79 -13.27 -26.55
N THR A 3 70.80 -12.12 -25.90
CA THR A 3 71.71 -11.66 -24.82
C THR A 3 70.94 -11.81 -23.48
N ILE A 4 71.46 -11.89 -22.24
CA ILE A 4 72.78 -11.98 -21.59
C ILE A 4 72.50 -12.38 -20.11
N LYS A 5 73.42 -13.18 -19.53
CA LYS A 5 73.90 -13.33 -18.12
C LYS A 5 73.00 -13.13 -16.88
N THR A 6 72.94 -14.19 -16.07
CA THR A 6 73.36 -14.36 -14.66
C THR A 6 73.69 -13.12 -13.79
N ILE A 7 73.19 -13.07 -12.53
CA ILE A 7 73.96 -13.08 -11.25
C ILE A 7 73.05 -12.89 -10.00
N MET A 8 73.44 -13.64 -8.95
CA MET A 8 73.18 -13.68 -7.50
C MET A 8 72.36 -12.61 -6.73
N LEU A 9 71.52 -13.14 -5.81
CA LEU A 9 71.57 -13.12 -4.32
C LEU A 9 71.63 -11.80 -3.50
N SER A 10 70.71 -11.75 -2.53
CA SER A 10 70.76 -11.16 -1.16
C SER A 10 70.36 -9.70 -0.88
N ALA A 11 69.21 -9.60 -0.19
CA ALA A 11 68.91 -8.84 1.05
C ALA A 11 69.14 -7.30 1.14
N VAL A 12 68.08 -6.56 1.53
CA VAL A 12 67.94 -5.79 2.81
C VAL A 12 66.62 -4.99 2.83
N VAL A 13 65.71 -5.42 3.72
CA VAL A 13 64.85 -4.71 4.72
C VAL A 13 64.38 -3.24 4.55
N ALA A 14 63.04 -3.09 4.69
CA ALA A 14 62.18 -2.02 5.25
C ALA A 14 62.10 -0.63 4.53
N VAL A 15 60.95 0.04 4.43
CA VAL A 15 60.04 0.54 5.49
C VAL A 15 58.66 0.90 4.88
N LEU A 16 57.62 0.70 5.69
CA LEU A 16 56.23 1.17 5.52
C LEU A 16 56.11 2.68 5.25
N PHE A 17 55.22 3.09 4.34
CA PHE A 17 54.37 4.25 4.58
C PHE A 17 52.96 4.04 4.01
N SER A 18 52.01 4.17 4.91
CA SER A 18 50.57 4.06 4.73
C SER A 18 50.01 5.20 3.88
N GLY A 19 49.14 4.86 2.94
CA GLY A 19 48.15 5.76 2.36
C GLY A 19 46.77 5.14 2.52
N CYS A 20 46.10 5.48 3.63
CA CYS A 20 44.75 5.00 3.97
C CYS A 20 43.71 5.54 2.99
N GLY A 21 42.83 4.65 2.53
CA GLY A 21 41.65 4.98 1.73
C GLY A 21 41.04 3.75 1.07
N GLY A 22 41.02 2.60 1.76
CA GLY A 22 40.41 1.39 1.25
C GLY A 22 38.88 1.54 1.22
N THR A 23 38.32 1.86 0.06
CA THR A 23 36.93 1.52 -0.22
C THR A 23 36.84 0.00 -0.20
N ALA A 24 36.34 -0.56 0.90
CA ALA A 24 35.95 -1.96 0.93
C ALA A 24 35.07 -2.20 -0.30
N ASN A 25 35.44 -3.17 -1.14
CA ASN A 25 34.62 -3.59 -2.26
C ASN A 25 33.23 -3.90 -1.71
N ILE A 26 32.26 -3.06 -2.07
CA ILE A 26 30.86 -3.26 -1.70
C ILE A 26 30.38 -4.43 -2.56
N ILE A 27 30.51 -5.64 -2.01
CA ILE A 27 29.99 -6.87 -2.58
C ILE A 27 28.46 -6.73 -2.53
N SER A 28 27.83 -6.40 -3.67
CA SER A 28 26.40 -6.70 -3.84
C SER A 28 26.26 -8.17 -3.56
N THR A 29 25.43 -8.58 -2.61
CA THR A 29 25.24 -10.00 -2.31
C THR A 29 24.86 -10.71 -3.62
N PRO A 30 25.75 -11.50 -4.24
CA PRO A 30 25.41 -12.27 -5.43
C PRO A 30 24.73 -13.52 -4.88
N ILE A 31 23.43 -13.41 -4.56
CA ILE A 31 22.74 -14.55 -3.97
C ILE A 31 22.22 -15.41 -5.12
N GLU A 32 23.12 -16.12 -5.77
CA GLU A 32 22.79 -17.06 -6.86
C GLU A 32 21.84 -18.21 -6.39
N ASN A 33 21.59 -18.30 -5.08
CA ASN A 33 20.98 -19.42 -4.39
C ASN A 33 19.87 -19.07 -3.36
N ILE A 34 19.16 -17.94 -3.52
CA ILE A 34 18.03 -17.58 -2.60
C ILE A 34 16.99 -18.71 -2.54
N ASP A 35 16.71 -19.35 -3.67
CA ASP A 35 15.76 -20.46 -3.76
C ASP A 35 16.20 -21.72 -2.99
N SER A 36 17.46 -21.77 -2.53
CA SER A 36 17.98 -22.84 -1.67
C SER A 36 18.06 -22.45 -0.19
N SER A 37 17.66 -21.23 0.17
CA SER A 37 17.59 -20.79 1.55
C SER A 37 16.61 -21.66 2.34
N PRO A 38 16.94 -22.05 3.59
CA PRO A 38 16.02 -22.82 4.41
C PRO A 38 14.74 -22.03 4.66
N LEU A 39 13.60 -22.71 4.53
CA LEU A 39 12.30 -22.11 4.84
C LEU A 39 12.17 -21.87 6.34
N LYS A 40 11.71 -20.68 6.72
CA LYS A 40 11.21 -20.45 8.07
C LYS A 40 9.95 -21.27 8.28
N VAL A 41 9.99 -22.20 9.23
CA VAL A 41 8.85 -23.08 9.58
C VAL A 41 8.24 -22.76 10.94
N SER A 42 8.92 -21.94 11.75
CA SER A 42 8.36 -21.41 13.00
C SER A 42 7.42 -20.26 12.71
N GLU A 43 6.45 -20.04 13.61
CA GLU A 43 5.67 -18.80 13.60
C GLU A 43 6.57 -17.58 13.78
N LEU A 44 6.13 -16.45 13.22
CA LEU A 44 6.79 -15.17 13.43
C LEU A 44 6.59 -14.73 14.89
N THR A 45 7.65 -14.25 15.52
CA THR A 45 7.53 -13.49 16.78
C THR A 45 6.75 -12.19 16.54
N GLU A 46 6.19 -11.58 17.58
CA GLU A 46 5.46 -10.30 17.45
C GLU A 46 6.33 -9.20 16.81
N ASN A 47 7.61 -9.10 17.21
CA ASN A 47 8.55 -8.17 16.60
C ASN A 47 8.78 -8.46 15.11
N GLU A 48 8.85 -9.73 14.72
CA GLU A 48 8.93 -10.09 13.30
C GLU A 48 7.64 -9.72 12.58
N LYS A 49 6.45 -10.00 13.13
CA LYS A 49 5.17 -9.62 12.51
C LYS A 49 5.08 -8.12 12.27
N HIS A 50 5.51 -7.30 13.24
CA HIS A 50 5.43 -5.84 13.14
C HIS A 50 6.48 -5.23 12.20
N ASN A 51 7.56 -5.96 11.87
CA ASN A 51 8.70 -5.40 11.13
C ASN A 51 9.15 -6.26 9.93
N TRP A 52 8.39 -7.28 9.54
CA TRP A 52 8.85 -8.29 8.58
C TRP A 52 9.28 -7.70 7.24
N GLY A 53 8.61 -6.64 6.78
CA GLY A 53 8.92 -5.97 5.52
C GLY A 53 10.32 -5.35 5.48
N HIS A 54 10.92 -5.10 6.64
CA HIS A 54 12.26 -4.52 6.78
C HIS A 54 13.37 -5.56 6.90
N LEU A 55 13.01 -6.83 7.16
CA LEU A 55 13.95 -7.92 7.39
C LEU A 55 14.67 -8.33 6.09
N ASP A 56 15.74 -9.11 6.24
CA ASP A 56 16.58 -9.60 5.16
C ASP A 56 16.35 -11.09 4.92
N LEU A 57 16.09 -11.46 3.66
CA LEU A 57 15.79 -12.86 3.32
C LEU A 57 16.93 -13.83 3.62
N ALA A 58 18.20 -13.43 3.44
CA ALA A 58 19.33 -14.32 3.68
C ALA A 58 19.65 -14.47 5.17
N LYS A 59 19.50 -13.38 5.93
CA LYS A 59 19.80 -13.34 7.37
C LYS A 59 18.65 -13.87 8.22
N ASP A 60 17.43 -13.45 7.92
CA ASP A 60 16.26 -13.62 8.77
C ASP A 60 15.28 -14.66 8.20
N THR A 61 15.55 -15.23 7.02
CA THR A 61 14.70 -16.21 6.30
C THR A 61 13.30 -15.70 5.95
N ILE A 62 13.11 -14.38 6.01
CA ILE A 62 11.84 -13.68 5.78
C ILE A 62 12.00 -12.76 4.55
N PRO A 63 11.09 -12.79 3.57
CA PRO A 63 11.23 -12.08 2.29
C PRO A 63 10.95 -10.57 2.39
N GLY A 64 11.61 -9.89 3.33
CA GLY A 64 11.60 -8.42 3.43
C GLY A 64 12.58 -7.75 2.46
N MET A 65 12.61 -6.42 2.49
CA MET A 65 13.42 -5.60 1.57
C MET A 65 14.84 -5.28 2.09
N SER A 66 15.29 -5.89 3.19
CA SER A 66 16.59 -5.60 3.82
C SER A 66 16.78 -4.13 4.25
N VAL A 67 15.70 -3.46 4.68
CA VAL A 67 15.72 -2.05 5.12
C VAL A 67 16.60 -1.87 6.36
N ASP A 68 16.41 -2.70 7.38
CA ASP A 68 17.16 -2.58 8.65
C ASP A 68 18.66 -2.82 8.45
N LYS A 69 18.99 -3.77 7.57
CA LYS A 69 20.36 -4.04 7.14
C LYS A 69 20.98 -2.86 6.41
N THR A 70 20.20 -2.18 5.56
CA THR A 70 20.63 -0.97 4.83
C THR A 70 21.00 0.14 5.81
N TYR A 71 20.14 0.39 6.80
CA TYR A 71 20.40 1.37 7.86
C TYR A 71 21.66 1.02 8.67
N THR A 72 21.77 -0.23 9.09
CA THR A 72 22.86 -0.70 9.97
C THR A 72 24.22 -0.71 9.27
N GLU A 73 24.29 -1.15 8.02
CA GLU A 73 25.57 -1.43 7.35
C GLU A 73 26.02 -0.34 6.38
N LEU A 74 25.08 0.29 5.65
CA LEU A 74 25.40 1.18 4.52
C LEU A 74 25.16 2.66 4.84
N ILE A 75 24.06 2.97 5.53
CA ILE A 75 23.71 4.35 5.92
C ILE A 75 24.50 4.74 7.15
N LYS A 76 24.40 3.98 8.26
CA LYS A 76 25.06 4.28 9.53
C LYS A 76 24.79 5.74 9.95
N ASN A 77 25.83 6.57 9.92
CA ASN A 77 25.79 7.98 10.32
C ASN A 77 25.74 8.94 9.12
N LYS A 78 25.51 8.44 7.90
CA LYS A 78 25.36 9.30 6.72
C LYS A 78 24.13 10.20 6.91
N LYS A 79 24.27 11.45 6.49
CA LYS A 79 23.18 12.41 6.42
C LYS A 79 22.56 12.37 5.02
N GLY A 80 21.25 12.24 4.95
CA GLY A 80 20.49 12.37 3.72
C GLY A 80 19.82 13.74 3.64
N ASN A 81 19.32 14.09 2.45
CA ASN A 81 18.50 15.25 2.22
C ASN A 81 17.04 14.92 2.46
N THR A 82 16.26 15.91 2.87
CA THR A 82 14.81 15.77 3.00
C THR A 82 14.17 15.59 1.62
N VAL A 83 13.38 14.53 1.48
CA VAL A 83 12.61 14.20 0.26
C VAL A 83 11.14 14.45 0.53
N ILE A 84 10.43 15.11 -0.37
CA ILE A 84 8.98 15.24 -0.28
C ILE A 84 8.33 14.07 -1.02
N VAL A 85 7.48 13.33 -0.32
CA VAL A 85 6.67 12.23 -0.86
C VAL A 85 5.21 12.62 -0.71
N ALA A 86 4.49 12.71 -1.83
CA ALA A 86 3.05 12.90 -1.81
C ALA A 86 2.33 11.56 -1.70
N VAL A 87 1.35 11.48 -0.81
CA VAL A 87 0.49 10.31 -0.62
C VAL A 87 -0.90 10.70 -1.11
N LEU A 88 -1.30 10.14 -2.26
CA LEU A 88 -2.61 10.34 -2.87
C LEU A 88 -3.54 9.24 -2.35
N ASP A 89 -4.41 9.58 -1.41
CA ASP A 89 -5.15 8.58 -0.62
C ASP A 89 -6.44 9.17 0.01
N SER A 90 -6.98 8.52 1.05
CA SER A 90 -8.21 8.88 1.77
C SER A 90 -8.03 9.98 2.84
N GLY A 91 -6.84 10.60 2.88
CA GLY A 91 -6.45 11.51 3.96
C GLY A 91 -5.60 10.84 5.04
N ILE A 92 -4.89 11.68 5.80
CA ILE A 92 -3.87 11.27 6.78
C ILE A 92 -4.16 11.94 8.10
N ASP A 93 -4.11 11.18 9.19
CA ASP A 93 -4.07 11.74 10.54
C ASP A 93 -2.71 12.42 10.77
N ILE A 94 -2.59 13.67 10.34
CA ILE A 94 -1.37 14.46 10.43
C ILE A 94 -0.99 14.83 11.87
N ASP A 95 -1.86 14.58 12.85
CA ASP A 95 -1.56 14.78 14.27
C ASP A 95 -1.02 13.50 14.94
N HIS A 96 -0.95 12.38 14.21
CA HIS A 96 -0.51 11.10 14.74
C HIS A 96 0.90 11.22 15.33
N GLU A 97 1.09 10.69 16.54
CA GLU A 97 2.33 10.85 17.32
C GLU A 97 3.59 10.34 16.61
N ASP A 98 3.43 9.40 15.69
CA ASP A 98 4.50 8.76 14.92
C ASP A 98 4.67 9.37 13.51
N LEU A 99 3.89 10.41 13.18
CA LEU A 99 3.90 11.08 11.87
C LEU A 99 4.07 12.60 11.95
N ASN A 100 3.66 13.24 13.05
CA ASN A 100 3.59 14.71 13.17
C ASN A 100 4.89 15.45 12.78
N ASP A 101 6.05 14.89 13.10
CA ASP A 101 7.37 15.47 12.78
C ASP A 101 7.84 15.18 11.34
N VAL A 102 7.12 14.34 10.59
CA VAL A 102 7.39 14.01 9.18
C VAL A 102 6.31 14.53 8.23
N ILE A 103 5.32 15.31 8.68
CA ILE A 103 4.36 15.96 7.79
C ILE A 103 5.01 17.15 7.04
N TRP A 104 4.74 17.25 5.74
CA TRP A 104 5.14 18.38 4.91
C TRP A 104 4.33 19.62 5.28
N THR A 105 4.95 20.79 5.19
CA THR A 105 4.27 22.06 5.43
C THR A 105 4.59 22.99 4.27
N ASN A 106 3.55 23.49 3.60
CA ASN A 106 3.68 24.60 2.69
C ASN A 106 4.10 25.83 3.50
N LYS A 107 5.35 26.27 3.31
CA LYS A 107 5.90 27.41 4.07
C LYS A 107 5.49 28.76 3.49
N ASP A 108 4.95 28.75 2.29
CA ASP A 108 4.50 29.94 1.59
C ASP A 108 3.04 30.29 1.95
N GLU A 109 2.34 29.40 2.69
CA GLU A 109 1.01 29.60 3.25
C GLU A 109 1.02 30.11 4.71
N ILE A 110 0.07 30.99 5.04
CA ILE A 110 -0.24 31.39 6.42
C ILE A 110 -1.48 30.62 6.89
N PRO A 111 -1.34 29.67 7.83
CA PRO A 111 -2.43 28.77 8.18
C PRO A 111 -3.73 29.47 8.64
N ASN A 112 -4.84 29.08 8.03
CA ASN A 112 -6.22 29.46 8.40
C ASN A 112 -6.51 30.95 8.22
N ASN A 113 -5.91 31.61 7.22
CA ASN A 113 -6.18 33.01 6.93
C ASN A 113 -7.26 33.20 5.85
N GLY A 114 -7.72 32.11 5.21
CA GLY A 114 -8.74 32.10 4.17
C GLY A 114 -8.25 32.64 2.82
N LYS A 115 -6.93 32.61 2.57
CA LYS A 115 -6.28 33.10 1.36
C LYS A 115 -5.36 32.04 0.78
N ASP A 116 -5.09 32.19 -0.50
CA ASP A 116 -4.04 31.51 -1.24
C ASP A 116 -2.85 32.48 -1.24
N ASP A 117 -1.93 32.30 -0.29
CA ASP A 117 -0.82 33.24 -0.04
C ASP A 117 0.30 33.05 -1.05
N ASP A 118 0.51 31.83 -1.53
CA ASP A 118 1.52 31.49 -2.53
C ASP A 118 1.02 31.64 -4.00
N ASN A 119 -0.28 31.87 -4.18
CA ASN A 119 -0.98 32.03 -5.46
C ASN A 119 -0.91 30.78 -6.35
N ASN A 120 -0.88 29.59 -5.75
CA ASN A 120 -0.88 28.30 -6.44
C ASN A 120 -2.29 27.83 -6.84
N GLY A 121 -3.34 28.53 -6.40
CA GLY A 121 -4.76 28.25 -6.65
C GLY A 121 -5.47 27.48 -5.54
N TYR A 122 -4.80 27.15 -4.44
CA TYR A 122 -5.28 26.29 -3.36
C TYR A 122 -5.23 27.01 -2.01
N ILE A 123 -6.37 27.52 -1.56
CA ILE A 123 -6.49 28.31 -0.32
C ILE A 123 -6.16 27.48 0.93
N ASP A 124 -5.20 27.93 1.74
CA ASP A 124 -4.79 27.30 3.00
C ASP A 124 -4.34 25.83 2.84
N ASP A 125 -3.59 25.48 1.78
CA ASP A 125 -3.09 24.12 1.50
C ASP A 125 -1.86 23.71 2.35
N VAL A 126 -1.91 24.04 3.63
CA VAL A 126 -0.78 24.00 4.59
C VAL A 126 -0.06 22.66 4.66
N HIS A 127 -0.77 21.53 4.57
CA HIS A 127 -0.21 20.18 4.67
C HIS A 127 -0.48 19.30 3.44
N GLY A 128 -0.96 19.94 2.36
CA GLY A 128 -1.46 19.30 1.16
C GLY A 128 -2.90 19.72 0.86
N TRP A 129 -3.57 18.96 0.00
CA TRP A 129 -4.89 19.33 -0.52
C TRP A 129 -5.92 18.21 -0.47
N ASN A 130 -7.19 18.57 -0.29
CA ASN A 130 -8.33 17.65 -0.35
C ASN A 130 -9.25 17.98 -1.52
N PHE A 131 -9.18 17.16 -2.58
CA PHE A 131 -10.03 17.29 -3.77
C PHE A 131 -11.48 16.85 -3.54
N LEU A 132 -11.75 16.09 -2.48
CA LEU A 132 -13.10 15.62 -2.14
C LEU A 132 -13.96 16.74 -1.53
N GLY A 133 -13.34 17.82 -1.03
CA GLY A 133 -14.03 18.82 -0.23
C GLY A 133 -14.69 18.19 0.99
N ASP A 134 -15.98 18.43 1.20
CA ASP A 134 -16.76 17.80 2.28
C ASP A 134 -17.33 16.42 1.89
N GLY A 135 -16.99 15.91 0.70
CA GLY A 135 -17.39 14.60 0.20
C GLY A 135 -16.66 13.46 0.89
N TYR A 136 -17.37 12.35 1.08
CA TYR A 136 -16.81 11.12 1.64
C TYR A 136 -17.35 9.87 0.94
N ASN A 137 -18.67 9.67 0.96
CA ASN A 137 -19.29 8.54 0.29
C ASN A 137 -19.42 8.84 -1.21
N GLU A 138 -19.09 7.87 -2.04
CA GLU A 138 -19.18 7.97 -3.50
C GLU A 138 -19.58 6.63 -4.13
N GLN A 139 -20.18 6.69 -5.32
CA GLN A 139 -20.46 5.54 -6.15
C GLN A 139 -19.15 4.88 -6.65
N LEU A 140 -19.24 3.63 -7.10
CA LEU A 140 -18.18 3.05 -7.93
C LEU A 140 -18.30 3.56 -9.36
N GLU A 141 -17.22 3.56 -10.12
CA GLU A 141 -17.19 4.14 -11.46
C GLU A 141 -18.20 3.45 -12.39
N TYR A 142 -18.29 2.12 -12.35
CA TYR A 142 -19.26 1.40 -13.17
C TYR A 142 -20.72 1.70 -12.77
N VAL A 143 -20.97 2.12 -11.52
CA VAL A 143 -22.29 2.54 -11.06
C VAL A 143 -22.59 3.95 -11.58
N ARG A 144 -21.60 4.85 -11.63
CA ARG A 144 -21.73 6.16 -12.29
C ARG A 144 -22.02 6.03 -13.78
N ILE A 145 -21.32 5.12 -14.47
CA ILE A 145 -21.54 4.85 -15.90
C ILE A 145 -23.00 4.44 -16.15
N ILE A 146 -23.55 3.50 -15.38
CA ILE A 146 -24.95 3.09 -15.56
C ILE A 146 -25.95 4.17 -15.13
N ALA A 147 -25.64 4.95 -14.09
CA ALA A 147 -26.49 6.04 -13.59
C ALA A 147 -26.59 7.20 -14.58
N SER A 148 -25.55 7.42 -15.41
CA SER A 148 -25.56 8.43 -16.48
C SER A 148 -26.67 8.20 -17.53
N GLY A 149 -27.10 6.95 -17.70
CA GLY A 149 -28.05 6.56 -18.74
C GLY A 149 -27.50 6.58 -20.18
N ASP A 150 -26.21 6.91 -20.37
CA ASP A 150 -25.60 6.94 -21.71
C ASP A 150 -25.25 5.54 -22.22
N THR A 151 -26.19 4.93 -22.95
CA THR A 151 -26.00 3.62 -23.55
C THR A 151 -24.98 3.60 -24.71
N ASN A 152 -24.50 4.76 -25.18
CA ASN A 152 -23.45 4.84 -26.19
C ASN A 152 -22.04 4.76 -25.59
N ASN A 153 -21.91 4.91 -24.27
CA ASN A 153 -20.63 4.71 -23.60
C ASN A 153 -20.12 3.28 -23.88
N PRO A 154 -18.89 3.11 -24.39
CA PRO A 154 -18.36 1.79 -24.77
C PRO A 154 -18.31 0.80 -23.60
N ASP A 155 -18.22 1.30 -22.37
CA ASP A 155 -18.20 0.49 -21.16
C ASP A 155 -19.59 0.20 -20.58
N TYR A 156 -20.67 0.80 -21.09
CA TYR A 156 -22.01 0.69 -20.48
C TYR A 156 -22.47 -0.76 -20.30
N ALA A 157 -22.29 -1.60 -21.32
CA ALA A 157 -22.68 -3.01 -21.26
C ALA A 157 -21.86 -3.80 -20.23
N ARG A 158 -20.54 -3.55 -20.17
CA ARG A 158 -19.61 -4.18 -19.21
C ARG A 158 -19.93 -3.74 -17.78
N ALA A 159 -20.14 -2.43 -17.57
CA ALA A 159 -20.52 -1.84 -16.31
C ALA A 159 -21.84 -2.39 -15.79
N LYS A 160 -22.85 -2.53 -16.67
CA LYS A 160 -24.15 -3.10 -16.33
C LYS A 160 -24.06 -4.56 -15.91
N ALA A 161 -23.30 -5.39 -16.64
CA ALA A 161 -23.13 -6.80 -16.30
C ALA A 161 -22.43 -6.98 -14.94
N LEU A 162 -21.41 -6.17 -14.66
CA LEU A 162 -20.73 -6.18 -13.36
C LEU A 162 -21.68 -5.72 -12.25
N TYR A 163 -22.45 -4.65 -12.47
CA TYR A 163 -23.43 -4.14 -11.50
C TYR A 163 -24.47 -5.18 -11.12
N GLU A 164 -25.08 -5.85 -12.09
CA GLU A 164 -26.10 -6.87 -11.83
C GLU A 164 -25.53 -8.00 -10.98
N THR A 165 -24.28 -8.41 -11.23
CA THR A 165 -23.59 -9.44 -10.45
C THR A 165 -23.28 -8.99 -9.03
N GLU A 166 -22.63 -7.84 -8.88
CA GLU A 166 -22.21 -7.32 -7.57
C GLU A 166 -23.41 -6.94 -6.70
N TYR A 167 -24.42 -6.28 -7.25
CA TYR A 167 -25.61 -5.89 -6.48
C TYR A 167 -26.34 -7.10 -5.89
N GLN A 168 -26.54 -8.17 -6.67
CA GLN A 168 -27.17 -9.40 -6.17
C GLN A 168 -26.31 -10.10 -5.11
N LYS A 169 -24.99 -10.15 -5.30
CA LYS A 169 -24.04 -10.69 -4.31
C LYS A 169 -24.13 -9.95 -2.97
N TRP A 170 -24.14 -8.62 -2.98
CA TRP A 170 -24.20 -7.82 -1.76
C TRP A 170 -25.58 -7.87 -1.09
N LEU A 171 -26.66 -7.92 -1.87
CA LEU A 171 -28.01 -8.13 -1.33
C LEU A 171 -28.15 -9.51 -0.66
N GLY A 172 -27.58 -10.56 -1.27
CA GLY A 172 -27.50 -11.89 -0.67
C GLY A 172 -26.71 -11.90 0.64
N ARG A 173 -25.53 -11.25 0.66
CA ARG A 173 -24.72 -11.08 1.88
C ARG A 173 -25.48 -10.35 2.98
N LYS A 174 -26.18 -9.26 2.66
CA LYS A 174 -27.02 -8.54 3.62
C LYS A 174 -28.05 -9.47 4.26
N THR A 175 -28.77 -10.23 3.42
CA THR A 175 -29.78 -11.19 3.89
C THR A 175 -29.18 -12.23 4.83
N GLN A 176 -28.01 -12.77 4.49
CA GLN A 176 -27.31 -13.74 5.32
C GLN A 176 -26.87 -13.13 6.66
N TYR A 177 -26.26 -11.94 6.66
CA TYR A 177 -25.80 -11.27 7.87
C TYR A 177 -26.98 -10.87 8.77
N ASP A 178 -28.09 -10.39 8.21
CA ASP A 178 -29.30 -10.09 8.97
C ASP A 178 -29.82 -11.35 9.69
N GLN A 179 -29.81 -12.51 9.02
CA GLN A 179 -30.21 -13.80 9.62
C GLN A 179 -29.28 -14.22 10.75
N ILE A 180 -27.95 -14.13 10.53
CA ILE A 180 -26.95 -14.46 11.56
C ILE A 180 -27.12 -13.53 12.77
N TYR A 181 -27.29 -12.23 12.54
CA TYR A 181 -27.50 -11.26 13.61
C TYR A 181 -28.71 -11.62 14.48
N GLN A 182 -29.87 -11.90 13.85
CA GLN A 182 -31.07 -12.29 14.60
C GLN A 182 -30.87 -13.63 15.34
N GLN A 183 -30.13 -14.57 14.76
CA GLN A 183 -29.83 -15.86 15.40
C GLN A 183 -28.95 -15.68 16.66
N ILE A 184 -27.91 -14.86 16.58
CA ILE A 184 -27.04 -14.57 17.74
C ILE A 184 -27.82 -13.81 18.79
N LYS A 185 -28.63 -12.82 18.39
CA LYS A 185 -29.45 -12.04 19.32
C LYS A 185 -30.44 -12.93 20.08
N ASN A 186 -31.18 -13.79 19.38
CA ASN A 186 -32.06 -14.76 20.03
C ASN A 186 -31.29 -15.74 20.94
N THR A 187 -30.09 -16.15 20.54
CA THR A 187 -29.21 -17.01 21.36
C THR A 187 -28.85 -16.31 22.67
N ASP A 188 -28.44 -15.04 22.61
CA ASP A 188 -28.11 -14.23 23.78
C ASP A 188 -29.31 -14.05 24.71
N ASP A 189 -30.50 -13.81 24.15
CA ASP A 189 -31.75 -13.69 24.92
C ASP A 189 -32.11 -15.00 25.65
N ILE A 190 -31.97 -16.15 24.99
CA ILE A 190 -32.21 -17.48 25.59
C ILE A 190 -31.24 -17.77 26.73
N LEU A 191 -29.94 -17.54 26.51
CA LEU A 191 -28.92 -17.79 27.53
C LEU A 191 -29.06 -16.83 28.71
N THR A 192 -29.31 -15.55 28.45
CA THR A 192 -29.60 -14.55 29.48
C THR A 192 -30.79 -14.98 30.34
N LYS A 193 -31.86 -15.47 29.71
CA LYS A 193 -33.04 -15.99 30.41
C LYS A 193 -32.71 -17.24 31.24
N HIS A 194 -31.91 -18.16 30.69
CA HIS A 194 -31.50 -19.38 31.40
C HIS A 194 -30.69 -19.08 32.67
N PHE A 195 -29.71 -18.17 32.58
CA PHE A 195 -28.86 -17.81 33.71
C PHE A 195 -29.48 -16.77 34.65
N GLY A 196 -30.56 -16.09 34.24
CA GLY A 196 -31.17 -15.00 35.00
C GLY A 196 -30.28 -13.75 35.12
N LYS A 197 -29.21 -13.67 34.30
CA LYS A 197 -28.26 -12.56 34.27
C LYS A 197 -27.73 -12.36 32.86
N LYS A 198 -27.34 -11.12 32.57
CA LYS A 198 -26.45 -10.81 31.44
C LYS A 198 -24.99 -11.11 31.84
N GLY A 199 -24.10 -11.30 30.87
CA GLY A 199 -22.68 -11.52 31.13
C GLY A 199 -22.36 -12.90 31.71
N TYR A 200 -23.08 -13.93 31.27
CA TYR A 200 -22.71 -15.32 31.53
C TYR A 200 -21.39 -15.67 30.80
N THR A 201 -20.60 -16.59 31.35
CA THR A 201 -19.29 -16.95 30.79
C THR A 201 -19.36 -18.12 29.81
N LYS A 202 -18.35 -18.25 28.94
CA LYS A 202 -18.22 -19.38 28.03
C LYS A 202 -18.14 -20.73 28.77
N GLU A 203 -17.55 -20.77 29.96
CA GLU A 203 -17.51 -21.95 30.83
C GLU A 203 -18.88 -22.28 31.40
N GLU A 204 -19.66 -21.27 31.79
CA GLU A 204 -21.04 -21.45 32.25
C GLU A 204 -21.90 -22.08 31.15
N VAL A 205 -21.81 -21.58 29.91
CA VAL A 205 -22.54 -22.12 28.74
C VAL A 205 -22.14 -23.57 28.47
N LYS A 206 -20.85 -23.90 28.50
CA LYS A 206 -20.35 -25.27 28.28
C LYS A 206 -20.79 -26.25 29.36
N ALA A 207 -21.10 -25.78 30.56
CA ALA A 207 -21.54 -26.62 31.68
C ALA A 207 -23.04 -26.94 31.65
N ILE A 208 -23.83 -26.27 30.80
CA ILE A 208 -25.28 -26.50 30.71
C ILE A 208 -25.57 -27.95 30.28
N LYS A 209 -26.44 -28.62 31.04
CA LYS A 209 -27.06 -29.90 30.66
C LYS A 209 -28.56 -29.69 30.59
N THR A 210 -29.16 -29.96 29.44
CA THR A 210 -30.58 -29.70 29.20
C THR A 210 -31.12 -30.63 28.11
N GLU A 211 -32.42 -30.90 28.15
CA GLU A 211 -33.18 -31.56 27.07
C GLU A 211 -34.04 -30.55 26.29
N ASP A 212 -34.11 -29.29 26.76
CA ASP A 212 -34.82 -28.21 26.09
C ASP A 212 -34.16 -27.90 24.74
N GLN A 213 -34.93 -28.09 23.67
CA GLN A 213 -34.42 -27.99 22.29
C GLN A 213 -33.94 -26.57 21.94
N ALA A 214 -34.61 -25.54 22.45
CA ALA A 214 -34.23 -24.15 22.16
C ALA A 214 -32.91 -23.80 22.88
N LEU A 215 -32.74 -24.26 24.12
CA LEU A 215 -31.51 -24.07 24.87
C LEU A 215 -30.36 -24.90 24.28
N LEU A 216 -30.61 -26.12 23.80
CA LEU A 216 -29.61 -26.92 23.08
C LEU A 216 -29.11 -26.20 21.82
N GLN A 217 -30.01 -25.63 21.02
CA GLN A 217 -29.63 -24.87 19.83
C GLN A 217 -28.83 -23.61 20.19
N ALA A 218 -29.24 -22.87 21.22
CA ALA A 218 -28.50 -21.70 21.72
C ALA A 218 -27.08 -22.07 22.16
N ILE A 219 -26.90 -23.20 22.85
CA ILE A 219 -25.57 -23.71 23.25
C ILE A 219 -24.70 -24.01 22.02
N GLN A 220 -25.27 -24.62 20.97
CA GLN A 220 -24.52 -24.92 19.74
C GLN A 220 -24.04 -23.64 19.04
N VAL A 221 -24.91 -22.65 18.87
CA VAL A 221 -24.56 -21.35 18.27
C VAL A 221 -23.49 -20.64 19.10
N ALA A 222 -23.67 -20.58 20.42
CA ALA A 222 -22.69 -19.94 21.29
C ALA A 222 -21.31 -20.62 21.22
N ASN A 223 -21.26 -21.95 21.27
CA ASN A 223 -20.02 -22.71 21.12
C ASN A 223 -19.35 -22.51 19.76
N TYR A 224 -20.13 -22.37 18.69
CA TYR A 224 -19.61 -22.03 17.38
C TYR A 224 -18.94 -20.65 17.40
N MET A 225 -19.58 -19.63 17.97
CA MET A 225 -19.00 -18.29 18.07
C MET A 225 -17.72 -18.27 18.93
N TYR A 226 -17.72 -18.98 20.06
CA TYR A 226 -16.52 -19.12 20.91
C TYR A 226 -15.37 -19.82 20.20
N SER A 227 -15.68 -20.83 19.37
CA SER A 227 -14.66 -21.54 18.59
C SER A 227 -14.07 -20.66 17.47
N ASN A 228 -14.80 -19.62 17.06
CA ASN A 228 -14.34 -18.60 16.12
C ASN A 228 -13.73 -17.37 16.82
N GLY A 229 -13.33 -17.49 18.09
CA GLY A 229 -12.55 -16.48 18.80
C GLY A 229 -13.35 -15.37 19.47
N MET A 230 -14.68 -15.46 19.51
CA MET A 230 -15.50 -14.50 20.26
C MET A 230 -15.46 -14.84 21.76
N ASP A 231 -15.30 -13.83 22.62
CA ASP A 231 -15.31 -14.04 24.08
C ASP A 231 -16.73 -14.03 24.67
N SER A 232 -17.67 -13.34 24.04
CA SER A 232 -19.07 -13.26 24.46
C SER A 232 -20.03 -13.17 23.27
N MET A 233 -21.33 -13.37 23.52
CA MET A 233 -22.36 -13.12 22.49
C MET A 233 -22.49 -11.62 22.16
N ALA A 234 -22.15 -10.73 23.09
CA ALA A 234 -22.11 -9.29 22.83
C ALA A 234 -21.00 -8.93 21.82
N ASP A 235 -19.82 -9.55 21.96
CA ASP A 235 -18.72 -9.38 21.00
C ASP A 235 -19.11 -9.92 19.62
N ALA A 236 -19.75 -11.10 19.59
CA ALA A 236 -20.26 -11.68 18.34
C ALA A 236 -21.32 -10.79 17.66
N LEU A 237 -22.22 -10.18 18.43
CA LEU A 237 -23.20 -9.22 17.90
C LEU A 237 -22.53 -7.96 17.36
N LYS A 238 -21.50 -7.46 18.05
CA LYS A 238 -20.73 -6.30 17.60
C LYS A 238 -20.05 -6.60 16.26
N GLU A 239 -19.35 -7.73 16.15
CA GLU A 239 -18.65 -8.13 14.92
C GLU A 239 -19.60 -8.24 13.71
N ILE A 240 -20.74 -8.90 13.88
CA ILE A 240 -21.73 -9.02 12.81
C ILE A 240 -22.35 -7.67 12.46
N ASN A 241 -22.56 -6.79 13.45
CA ASN A 241 -23.08 -5.45 13.21
C ASN A 241 -22.08 -4.57 12.44
N ASP A 242 -20.80 -4.64 12.77
CA ASP A 242 -19.74 -3.92 12.06
C ASP A 242 -19.68 -4.39 10.58
N GLY A 243 -19.84 -5.71 10.35
CA GLY A 243 -19.98 -6.26 8.99
C GLY A 243 -21.24 -5.79 8.25
N LEU A 244 -22.38 -5.69 8.95
CA LEU A 244 -23.63 -5.14 8.39
C LEU A 244 -23.50 -3.66 8.03
N GLU A 245 -22.78 -2.86 8.81
CA GLU A 245 -22.50 -1.45 8.49
C GLU A 245 -21.77 -1.34 7.14
N SER A 246 -20.70 -2.12 6.94
CA SER A 246 -19.96 -2.15 5.67
C SER A 246 -20.83 -2.60 4.48
N ILE A 247 -21.65 -3.64 4.67
CA ILE A 247 -22.58 -4.12 3.63
C ILE A 247 -23.61 -3.03 3.27
N ASN A 248 -24.15 -2.35 4.28
CA ASN A 248 -25.12 -1.28 4.07
C ASN A 248 -24.49 -0.08 3.39
N ASP A 249 -23.28 0.33 3.77
CA ASP A 249 -22.55 1.41 3.09
C ASP A 249 -22.34 1.08 1.60
N ARG A 250 -21.96 -0.17 1.30
CA ARG A 250 -21.80 -0.65 -0.09
C ARG A 250 -23.10 -0.54 -0.90
N LEU A 251 -24.23 -0.96 -0.33
CA LEU A 251 -25.52 -0.94 -1.02
C LEU A 251 -26.14 0.45 -1.11
N ASN A 252 -26.01 1.28 -0.06
CA ASN A 252 -26.66 2.57 0.06
C ASN A 252 -25.92 3.70 -0.65
N TYR A 253 -24.60 3.58 -0.80
CA TYR A 253 -23.76 4.60 -1.43
C TYR A 253 -23.05 4.07 -2.68
N ASN A 254 -22.21 3.04 -2.54
CA ASN A 254 -21.32 2.64 -3.63
C ASN A 254 -22.08 2.03 -4.83
N LEU A 255 -23.11 1.23 -4.56
CA LEU A 255 -23.95 0.54 -5.56
C LEU A 255 -25.32 1.21 -5.76
N ASN A 256 -25.55 2.37 -5.16
CA ASN A 256 -26.81 3.08 -5.28
C ASN A 256 -26.77 4.02 -6.48
N LYS A 257 -27.48 3.67 -7.56
CA LYS A 257 -27.55 4.47 -8.80
C LYS A 257 -28.23 5.82 -8.62
N ASP A 258 -29.02 5.99 -7.57
CA ASP A 258 -29.74 7.24 -7.28
C ASP A 258 -28.95 8.13 -6.31
N PHE A 259 -27.83 7.64 -5.78
CA PHE A 259 -26.94 8.42 -4.91
C PHE A 259 -26.05 9.35 -5.74
N ASN A 260 -25.72 10.52 -5.20
CA ASN A 260 -24.75 11.44 -5.77
C ASN A 260 -23.79 11.91 -4.67
N GLY A 261 -22.55 11.42 -4.70
CA GLY A 261 -21.53 11.73 -3.70
C GLY A 261 -20.76 13.04 -3.95
N ARG A 262 -20.86 13.60 -5.16
CA ARG A 262 -20.14 14.82 -5.54
C ARG A 262 -20.79 16.05 -4.89
N VAL A 263 -20.16 16.57 -3.84
CA VAL A 263 -20.67 17.72 -3.06
C VAL A 263 -19.74 18.94 -3.03
N ASN A 264 -18.58 18.86 -3.71
CA ASN A 264 -17.57 19.92 -3.73
C ASN A 264 -17.84 21.05 -4.76
N GLY A 265 -19.00 21.01 -5.45
CA GLY A 265 -19.40 22.02 -6.43
C GLY A 265 -18.72 21.92 -7.80
N ASP A 266 -17.90 20.89 -8.03
CA ASP A 266 -17.20 20.68 -9.30
C ASP A 266 -17.87 19.62 -10.19
N ASP A 267 -17.78 19.82 -11.51
CA ASP A 267 -18.16 18.82 -12.51
C ASP A 267 -16.96 17.91 -12.85
N PRO A 268 -17.01 16.61 -12.49
CA PRO A 268 -15.90 15.68 -12.71
C PRO A 268 -15.60 15.42 -14.19
N ASN A 269 -16.51 15.78 -15.11
CA ASN A 269 -16.32 15.60 -16.56
C ASN A 269 -15.88 16.89 -17.27
N ASN A 270 -15.61 17.98 -16.54
CA ASN A 270 -15.17 19.24 -17.11
C ASN A 270 -13.73 19.59 -16.69
N TRP A 271 -12.78 19.36 -17.59
CA TRP A 271 -11.35 19.65 -17.35
C TRP A 271 -11.00 21.14 -17.13
N ASN A 272 -11.90 22.07 -17.48
CA ASN A 272 -11.61 23.50 -17.38
C ASN A 272 -11.68 24.03 -15.94
N SER A 273 -12.43 23.37 -15.06
CA SER A 273 -12.47 23.68 -13.64
C SER A 273 -11.35 22.92 -12.92
N LYS A 274 -10.37 23.63 -12.36
CA LYS A 274 -9.16 23.01 -11.78
C LYS A 274 -8.98 23.26 -10.28
N PHE A 275 -9.66 24.26 -9.73
CA PHE A 275 -9.48 24.71 -8.36
C PHE A 275 -10.79 24.55 -7.59
N TYR A 276 -10.84 23.49 -6.78
CA TYR A 276 -11.94 23.10 -5.92
C TYR A 276 -11.40 22.21 -4.80
N GLY A 277 -12.21 21.98 -3.76
CA GLY A 277 -11.78 21.26 -2.57
C GLY A 277 -11.44 22.19 -1.41
N ASN A 278 -10.63 21.72 -0.47
CA ASN A 278 -10.19 22.48 0.69
C ASN A 278 -8.85 21.96 1.26
N GLY A 279 -8.26 22.67 2.23
CA GLY A 279 -7.03 22.27 2.93
C GLY A 279 -7.21 21.20 4.01
N ASN A 280 -8.41 20.64 4.21
CA ASN A 280 -8.63 19.61 5.24
C ASN A 280 -8.21 18.22 4.75
N VAL A 281 -6.96 17.87 5.02
CA VAL A 281 -6.34 16.60 4.58
C VAL A 281 -6.52 15.43 5.55
N LYS A 282 -7.28 15.62 6.64
CA LYS A 282 -7.48 14.60 7.68
C LYS A 282 -8.55 13.58 7.30
N PRO A 283 -8.52 12.36 7.87
CA PRO A 283 -9.63 11.43 7.76
C PRO A 283 -10.89 12.00 8.43
N VAL A 284 -12.07 11.75 7.86
CA VAL A 284 -13.36 12.23 8.42
C VAL A 284 -13.86 11.37 9.57
N LYS A 285 -13.41 10.11 9.64
CA LYS A 285 -13.73 9.17 10.72
C LYS A 285 -12.56 8.21 10.96
N LYS A 286 -12.49 7.65 12.16
CA LYS A 286 -11.42 6.73 12.58
C LYS A 286 -11.23 5.54 11.62
N SER A 287 -12.31 5.01 11.07
CA SER A 287 -12.26 3.85 10.16
C SER A 287 -11.67 4.19 8.78
N GLU A 288 -11.60 5.47 8.40
CA GLU A 288 -10.86 5.95 7.23
C GLU A 288 -9.35 5.97 7.54
N SER A 289 -8.80 4.78 7.75
CA SER A 289 -7.45 4.57 8.27
C SER A 289 -6.37 4.36 7.20
N HIS A 290 -6.79 4.23 5.94
CA HIS A 290 -5.94 3.76 4.85
C HIS A 290 -4.77 4.72 4.58
N GLY A 291 -5.02 6.00 4.35
CA GLY A 291 -3.95 6.97 4.09
C GLY A 291 -2.96 7.13 5.25
N THR A 292 -3.43 7.14 6.50
CA THR A 292 -2.56 7.14 7.69
C THR A 292 -1.66 5.91 7.73
N HIS A 293 -2.18 4.72 7.38
CA HIS A 293 -1.41 3.47 7.33
C HIS A 293 -0.35 3.47 6.24
N VAL A 294 -0.73 3.94 5.05
CA VAL A 294 0.18 4.13 3.91
C VAL A 294 1.32 5.11 4.26
N ALA A 295 1.00 6.23 4.91
CA ALA A 295 2.00 7.23 5.33
C ALA A 295 3.00 6.66 6.36
N GLY A 296 2.51 5.86 7.32
CA GLY A 296 3.36 5.19 8.30
C GLY A 296 4.37 4.23 7.69
N ILE A 297 3.98 3.46 6.67
CA ILE A 297 4.90 2.55 5.96
C ILE A 297 6.06 3.33 5.33
N ILE A 298 5.79 4.51 4.78
CA ILE A 298 6.83 5.34 4.17
C ILE A 298 7.72 5.98 5.25
N ALA A 299 7.11 6.58 6.27
CA ALA A 299 7.73 7.67 7.01
C ALA A 299 7.55 7.63 8.54
N ALA A 300 6.91 6.62 9.13
CA ALA A 300 6.82 6.52 10.60
C ALA A 300 8.21 6.70 11.23
N GLU A 301 8.27 7.51 12.28
CA GLU A 301 9.52 7.99 12.85
C GLU A 301 10.40 6.83 13.36
N ARG A 302 11.56 6.63 12.74
CA ARG A 302 12.39 5.49 13.08
C ARG A 302 13.02 5.62 14.47
N ASN A 303 12.93 4.55 15.27
CA ASN A 303 13.58 4.39 16.58
C ASN A 303 13.19 5.43 17.64
N ASN A 304 11.98 5.99 17.59
CA ASN A 304 11.46 6.90 18.62
C ASN A 304 10.85 6.16 19.83
N GLY A 305 10.84 4.82 19.82
CA GLY A 305 10.27 3.98 20.88
C GLY A 305 8.75 3.82 20.82
N LYS A 306 8.10 4.29 19.74
CA LYS A 306 6.67 4.14 19.46
C LYS A 306 6.41 2.98 18.51
N GLY A 307 5.23 2.94 17.89
CA GLY A 307 4.70 1.76 17.23
C GLY A 307 5.48 1.30 16.00
N ALA A 308 5.49 2.06 14.90
CA ALA A 308 6.02 1.59 13.63
C ALA A 308 7.39 2.23 13.28
N ASN A 309 8.12 1.61 12.37
CA ASN A 309 9.24 2.26 11.70
C ASN A 309 8.84 2.42 10.22
N GLY A 310 8.99 3.62 9.66
CA GLY A 310 8.85 3.83 8.22
C GLY A 310 10.08 3.34 7.47
N VAL A 311 9.95 3.08 6.17
CA VAL A 311 11.07 2.65 5.32
C VAL A 311 12.14 3.76 5.18
N ALA A 312 11.74 5.04 5.20
CA ALA A 312 12.62 6.20 5.10
C ALA A 312 12.54 7.12 6.33
N ASN A 313 13.61 7.85 6.63
CA ASN A 313 13.73 8.75 7.80
C ASN A 313 13.95 10.23 7.47
N ASN A 314 14.42 10.57 6.27
CA ASN A 314 14.61 11.96 5.82
C ASN A 314 13.53 12.33 4.80
N VAL A 315 12.27 12.23 5.22
CA VAL A 315 11.10 12.37 4.35
C VAL A 315 10.10 13.35 4.95
N LYS A 316 9.37 14.05 4.09
CA LYS A 316 8.20 14.85 4.43
C LYS A 316 7.00 14.37 3.62
N ILE A 317 5.92 14.01 4.31
CA ILE A 317 4.68 13.50 3.71
C ILE A 317 3.75 14.66 3.38
N MET A 318 3.46 14.85 2.10
CA MET A 318 2.40 15.73 1.60
C MET A 318 1.12 14.92 1.48
N SER A 319 0.07 15.31 2.20
CA SER A 319 -1.20 14.58 2.23
C SER A 319 -2.10 15.09 1.11
N VAL A 320 -2.40 14.25 0.12
CA VAL A 320 -3.31 14.62 -0.98
C VAL A 320 -4.52 13.71 -0.94
N ARG A 321 -5.65 14.24 -0.45
CA ARG A 321 -6.88 13.47 -0.29
C ARG A 321 -7.66 13.47 -1.61
N THR A 322 -7.74 12.29 -2.23
CA THR A 322 -8.40 12.06 -3.53
C THR A 322 -9.22 10.78 -3.58
N VAL A 323 -9.15 9.91 -2.56
CA VAL A 323 -9.84 8.61 -2.54
C VAL A 323 -11.02 8.67 -1.57
N PRO A 324 -12.28 8.59 -2.06
CA PRO A 324 -13.46 8.55 -1.20
C PRO A 324 -13.77 7.13 -0.69
N ASN A 325 -14.84 6.96 0.09
CA ASN A 325 -15.51 5.68 0.25
C ASN A 325 -16.30 5.36 -1.04
N GLY A 326 -15.60 4.81 -2.03
CA GLY A 326 -16.07 4.59 -3.39
C GLY A 326 -14.89 4.63 -4.36
N ASP A 327 -15.16 4.84 -5.65
CA ASP A 327 -14.07 5.05 -6.62
C ASP A 327 -13.80 6.54 -6.80
N GLU A 328 -12.52 6.91 -6.81
CA GLU A 328 -12.04 8.25 -7.14
C GLU A 328 -12.42 8.68 -8.57
N TYR A 329 -12.53 10.00 -8.79
CA TYR A 329 -12.71 10.55 -10.12
C TYR A 329 -11.37 10.73 -10.82
N ASP A 330 -11.30 10.40 -12.12
CA ASP A 330 -10.07 10.52 -12.93
C ASP A 330 -9.52 11.95 -12.92
N LYS A 331 -10.42 12.94 -12.92
CA LYS A 331 -10.06 14.36 -12.83
C LYS A 331 -9.36 14.70 -11.51
N ASP A 332 -9.89 14.21 -10.38
CA ASP A 332 -9.31 14.45 -9.06
C ASP A 332 -7.92 13.83 -8.98
N VAL A 333 -7.74 12.59 -9.48
CA VAL A 333 -6.44 11.92 -9.53
C VAL A 333 -5.44 12.69 -10.40
N ALA A 334 -5.86 13.12 -11.60
CA ALA A 334 -4.99 13.85 -12.51
C ALA A 334 -4.54 15.20 -11.94
N LEU A 335 -5.44 15.93 -11.27
CA LEU A 335 -5.12 17.19 -10.60
C LEU A 335 -4.29 16.95 -9.33
N ALA A 336 -4.53 15.87 -8.58
CA ALA A 336 -3.75 15.49 -7.42
C ALA A 336 -2.29 15.18 -7.77
N ILE A 337 -2.05 14.48 -8.88
CA ILE A 337 -0.70 14.23 -9.38
C ILE A 337 -0.02 15.56 -9.74
N ARG A 338 -0.73 16.46 -10.43
CA ARG A 338 -0.17 17.78 -10.81
C ARG A 338 0.13 18.65 -9.59
N TYR A 339 -0.81 18.71 -8.64
CA TYR A 339 -0.65 19.39 -7.36
C TYR A 339 0.61 18.92 -6.63
N ALA A 340 0.79 17.60 -6.50
CA ALA A 340 1.95 17.03 -5.84
C ALA A 340 3.27 17.44 -6.53
N VAL A 341 3.32 17.32 -7.86
CA VAL A 341 4.51 17.70 -8.66
C VAL A 341 4.82 19.19 -8.51
N ASP A 342 3.80 20.04 -8.63
CA ASP A 342 3.94 21.50 -8.63
C ASP A 342 4.32 22.03 -7.23
N ASN A 343 3.92 21.33 -6.17
CA ASN A 343 4.33 21.59 -4.78
C ASN A 343 5.64 20.88 -4.36
N GLY A 344 6.41 20.39 -5.33
CA GLY A 344 7.78 19.92 -5.11
C GLY A 344 7.89 18.48 -4.60
N ALA A 345 6.82 17.68 -4.67
CA ALA A 345 6.94 16.25 -4.45
C ALA A 345 7.87 15.63 -5.50
N THR A 346 8.82 14.83 -5.04
CA THR A 346 9.79 14.13 -5.89
C THR A 346 9.43 12.66 -6.08
N ILE A 347 8.46 12.20 -5.28
CA ILE A 347 7.89 10.86 -5.29
C ILE A 347 6.40 11.00 -5.00
N ILE A 348 5.58 10.24 -5.71
CA ILE A 348 4.14 10.11 -5.51
C ILE A 348 3.86 8.64 -5.17
N ASN A 349 3.08 8.40 -4.14
CA ASN A 349 2.48 7.09 -3.85
C ASN A 349 0.97 7.16 -4.12
N GLY A 350 0.47 6.26 -4.96
CA GLY A 350 -0.97 6.06 -5.19
C GLY A 350 -1.36 4.63 -4.81
N SER A 351 -2.11 4.50 -3.70
CA SER A 351 -2.54 3.22 -3.15
C SER A 351 -4.04 2.98 -3.39
N PHE A 352 -4.51 3.28 -4.60
CA PHE A 352 -5.89 3.14 -5.04
C PHE A 352 -5.95 2.41 -6.39
N GLY A 353 -7.14 2.16 -6.90
CA GLY A 353 -7.32 1.72 -8.27
C GLY A 353 -8.71 1.17 -8.54
N LYS A 354 -9.07 1.12 -9.82
CA LYS A 354 -10.41 0.78 -10.29
C LYS A 354 -10.39 0.13 -11.68
N SER A 355 -11.47 -0.57 -12.02
CA SER A 355 -11.58 -1.33 -13.29
C SER A 355 -12.15 -0.51 -14.47
N PHE A 356 -12.64 0.70 -14.21
CA PHE A 356 -13.23 1.61 -15.18
C PHE A 356 -12.65 3.01 -14.98
N SER A 357 -12.32 3.71 -16.06
CA SER A 357 -11.71 5.04 -16.01
C SER A 357 -12.08 5.81 -17.28
N PRO A 358 -13.25 6.50 -17.29
CA PRO A 358 -13.77 7.18 -18.47
C PRO A 358 -12.83 8.28 -19.01
N HIS A 359 -11.99 8.88 -18.16
CA HIS A 359 -10.99 9.87 -18.54
C HIS A 359 -9.57 9.41 -18.18
N SER A 360 -9.27 8.13 -18.43
CA SER A 360 -7.94 7.56 -18.20
C SER A 360 -6.82 8.29 -18.95
N ASP A 361 -7.13 8.98 -20.06
CA ASP A 361 -6.22 9.87 -20.78
C ASP A 361 -5.76 11.06 -19.92
N TRP A 362 -6.63 11.69 -19.13
CA TRP A 362 -6.24 12.78 -18.24
C TRP A 362 -5.27 12.33 -17.16
N VAL A 363 -5.50 11.14 -16.60
CA VAL A 363 -4.61 10.57 -15.59
C VAL A 363 -3.27 10.20 -16.20
N ARG A 364 -3.27 9.56 -17.38
CA ARG A 364 -2.05 9.26 -18.14
C ARG A 364 -1.25 10.51 -18.49
N ASP A 365 -1.90 11.59 -18.90
CA ASP A 365 -1.25 12.88 -19.14
C ASP A 365 -0.62 13.47 -17.88
N ALA A 366 -1.25 13.29 -16.71
CA ALA A 366 -0.69 13.68 -15.43
C ALA A 366 0.49 12.80 -15.00
N ILE A 367 0.43 11.49 -15.23
CA ILE A 367 1.55 10.55 -15.02
C ILE A 367 2.74 10.95 -15.88
N LYS A 368 2.50 11.25 -17.16
CA LYS A 368 3.54 11.75 -18.07
C LYS A 368 4.10 13.08 -17.58
N TYR A 369 3.25 14.00 -17.11
CA TYR A 369 3.69 15.27 -16.53
C TYR A 369 4.63 15.07 -15.33
N ALA A 370 4.30 14.16 -14.42
CA ALA A 370 5.17 13.78 -13.30
C ALA A 370 6.52 13.21 -13.80
N SER A 371 6.48 12.36 -14.82
CA SER A 371 7.68 11.79 -15.44
C SER A 371 8.60 12.86 -16.05
N ASP A 372 8.03 13.77 -16.84
CA ASP A 372 8.76 14.89 -17.47
C ASP A 372 9.35 15.86 -16.43
N LYS A 373 8.80 15.86 -15.21
CA LYS A 373 9.22 16.70 -14.07
C LYS A 373 10.14 15.96 -13.08
N ASP A 374 10.69 14.81 -13.48
CA ASP A 374 11.60 14.01 -12.67
C ASP A 374 10.98 13.51 -11.36
N VAL A 375 9.72 13.04 -11.41
CA VAL A 375 9.00 12.48 -10.26
C VAL A 375 8.77 10.99 -10.45
N VAL A 376 9.10 10.20 -9.42
CA VAL A 376 8.79 8.76 -9.37
C VAL A 376 7.34 8.59 -8.93
N PHE A 377 6.52 7.87 -9.69
CA PHE A 377 5.17 7.54 -9.28
C PHE A 377 5.06 6.04 -8.99
N VAL A 378 4.86 5.69 -7.73
CA VAL A 378 4.67 4.30 -7.29
C VAL A 378 3.19 4.03 -7.10
N HIS A 379 2.70 2.95 -7.70
CA HIS A 379 1.29 2.60 -7.72
C HIS A 379 1.06 1.14 -7.33
N ALA A 380 -0.04 0.89 -6.61
CA ALA A 380 -0.48 -0.45 -6.24
C ALA A 380 -0.95 -1.26 -7.47
N ALA A 381 -0.72 -2.58 -7.53
CA ALA A 381 -1.18 -3.38 -8.66
C ALA A 381 -2.68 -3.75 -8.63
N GLY A 382 -3.32 -3.67 -7.46
CA GLY A 382 -4.70 -4.11 -7.23
C GLY A 382 -4.77 -5.47 -6.51
N ASN A 383 -5.95 -5.79 -5.99
CA ASN A 383 -6.16 -6.85 -5.00
C ASN A 383 -7.18 -7.91 -5.44
N ASP A 384 -7.31 -8.14 -6.75
CA ASP A 384 -8.36 -8.98 -7.35
C ASP A 384 -7.82 -10.36 -7.80
N SER A 385 -6.54 -10.64 -7.54
CA SER A 385 -5.84 -11.85 -8.03
C SER A 385 -5.79 -11.97 -9.56
N GLU A 386 -5.89 -10.85 -10.28
CA GLU A 386 -6.01 -10.80 -11.73
C GLU A 386 -4.68 -10.51 -12.45
N ASN A 387 -4.63 -10.90 -13.72
CA ASN A 387 -3.53 -10.55 -14.61
C ASN A 387 -3.80 -9.19 -15.26
N VAL A 388 -3.11 -8.13 -14.85
CA VAL A 388 -3.29 -6.77 -15.36
C VAL A 388 -2.69 -6.54 -16.76
N ASP A 389 -2.12 -7.58 -17.38
CA ASP A 389 -1.84 -7.59 -18.82
C ASP A 389 -3.10 -7.89 -19.65
N VAL A 390 -4.17 -8.38 -19.01
CA VAL A 390 -5.44 -8.78 -19.65
C VAL A 390 -6.61 -7.99 -19.07
N GLU A 391 -6.73 -7.96 -17.75
CA GLU A 391 -7.79 -7.24 -17.03
C GLU A 391 -7.36 -5.81 -16.73
N SER A 392 -8.26 -4.85 -16.95
CA SER A 392 -7.93 -3.43 -16.76
C SER A 392 -7.88 -3.07 -15.28
N ASN A 393 -6.78 -2.44 -14.87
CA ASN A 393 -6.64 -1.79 -13.57
C ASN A 393 -6.00 -0.42 -13.75
N PHE A 394 -6.73 0.61 -13.36
CA PHE A 394 -6.35 2.02 -13.50
C PHE A 394 -6.00 2.63 -12.14
N PRO A 395 -5.13 3.67 -12.12
CA PRO A 395 -4.41 4.22 -13.25
C PRO A 395 -3.31 3.31 -13.79
N ASP A 396 -3.12 3.34 -15.11
CA ASP A 396 -2.02 2.70 -15.82
C ASP A 396 -1.17 3.74 -16.56
N ASP A 397 0.07 3.38 -16.89
CA ASP A 397 1.00 4.23 -17.62
C ASP A 397 1.23 3.74 -19.04
N ASN A 398 0.30 2.97 -19.63
CA ASN A 398 0.48 2.41 -20.96
C ASN A 398 -0.68 2.76 -21.89
N VAL A 399 -0.39 2.85 -23.18
CA VAL A 399 -1.38 2.93 -24.25
C VAL A 399 -1.04 1.86 -25.27
N ASN A 400 -1.95 0.90 -25.49
CA ASN A 400 -1.72 -0.26 -26.36
C ASN A 400 -0.44 -1.05 -26.02
N GLY A 401 -0.14 -1.19 -24.72
CA GLY A 401 1.04 -1.93 -24.23
C GLY A 401 2.36 -1.16 -24.31
N GLN A 402 2.35 0.12 -24.70
CA GLN A 402 3.53 0.98 -24.68
C GLN A 402 3.48 1.93 -23.48
N GLU A 403 4.49 1.86 -22.61
CA GLU A 403 4.65 2.79 -21.48
C GLU A 403 4.81 4.24 -21.99
N ILE A 404 4.08 5.17 -21.37
CA ILE A 404 4.17 6.62 -21.61
C ILE A 404 5.10 7.32 -20.61
N SER A 405 5.51 6.61 -19.55
CA SER A 405 6.35 7.09 -18.47
C SER A 405 7.52 6.13 -18.23
N ASN A 406 8.71 6.68 -17.99
CA ASN A 406 9.86 5.90 -17.55
C ASN A 406 10.12 6.06 -16.03
N THR A 407 9.14 6.59 -15.28
CA THR A 407 9.24 6.82 -13.82
C THR A 407 8.06 6.26 -13.02
N TYR A 408 7.07 5.64 -13.68
CA TYR A 408 5.97 4.93 -13.04
C TYR A 408 6.40 3.52 -12.61
N ILE A 409 6.04 3.07 -11.42
CA ILE A 409 6.37 1.74 -10.89
C ILE A 409 5.09 1.09 -10.36
N ARG A 410 4.64 -0.01 -10.97
CA ARG A 410 3.51 -0.79 -10.45
C ARG A 410 3.97 -1.95 -9.59
N VAL A 411 3.38 -2.09 -8.40
CA VAL A 411 3.89 -2.96 -7.33
C VAL A 411 2.88 -4.04 -6.92
N GLY A 412 3.29 -5.31 -7.06
CA GLY A 412 2.59 -6.47 -6.51
C GLY A 412 2.93 -6.74 -5.04
N ALA A 413 2.11 -7.53 -4.35
CA ALA A 413 2.23 -7.78 -2.91
C ALA A 413 2.78 -9.18 -2.58
N LEU A 414 3.60 -9.21 -1.53
CA LEU A 414 4.19 -10.42 -0.96
C LEU A 414 3.61 -10.77 0.41
N GLU A 415 3.67 -12.05 0.74
CA GLU A 415 3.48 -12.61 2.08
C GLU A 415 4.81 -12.67 2.86
N PRO A 416 4.77 -12.68 4.21
CA PRO A 416 5.95 -12.81 5.06
C PRO A 416 6.50 -14.25 5.10
N LYS A 417 6.37 -15.01 4.00
CA LYS A 417 6.78 -16.41 3.89
C LYS A 417 7.43 -16.68 2.56
N TYR A 418 8.69 -17.13 2.58
CA TYR A 418 9.37 -17.57 1.36
C TYR A 418 8.80 -18.91 0.84
N GLY A 419 8.93 -19.14 -0.47
CA GLY A 419 8.53 -20.39 -1.13
C GLY A 419 7.33 -20.21 -2.05
N SER A 420 6.55 -21.28 -2.26
CA SER A 420 5.43 -21.29 -3.22
C SER A 420 4.34 -20.27 -2.91
N ASN A 421 4.19 -19.86 -1.65
CA ASN A 421 3.15 -18.95 -1.20
C ASN A 421 3.71 -17.56 -0.86
N ILE A 422 4.81 -17.16 -1.52
CA ILE A 422 5.44 -15.85 -1.30
C ILE A 422 4.62 -14.69 -1.89
N VAL A 423 3.80 -14.96 -2.91
CA VAL A 423 2.88 -13.99 -3.49
C VAL A 423 1.62 -13.96 -2.64
N ALA A 424 1.17 -12.76 -2.27
CA ALA A 424 -0.09 -12.59 -1.58
C ALA A 424 -1.24 -13.07 -2.47
N ASP A 425 -2.18 -13.82 -1.89
CA ASP A 425 -3.27 -14.46 -2.64
C ASP A 425 -4.12 -13.43 -3.40
N PHE A 426 -4.38 -12.27 -2.81
CA PHE A 426 -5.09 -11.16 -3.44
C PHE A 426 -4.29 -10.41 -4.52
N SER A 427 -2.96 -10.53 -4.58
CA SER A 427 -2.16 -9.64 -5.44
C SER A 427 -2.48 -9.81 -6.91
N ASN A 428 -2.78 -8.71 -7.59
CA ASN A 428 -2.67 -8.64 -9.04
C ASN A 428 -1.21 -8.83 -9.49
N TYR A 429 -1.05 -9.31 -10.72
CA TYR A 429 0.23 -9.61 -11.35
C TYR A 429 0.18 -9.29 -12.85
N GLY A 430 1.32 -9.23 -13.53
CA GLY A 430 1.35 -8.98 -14.97
C GLY A 430 2.77 -8.90 -15.49
N LYS A 431 3.10 -9.69 -16.52
CA LYS A 431 4.46 -9.76 -17.06
C LYS A 431 4.90 -8.43 -17.68
N GLN A 432 3.95 -7.65 -18.19
CA GLN A 432 4.22 -6.37 -18.84
C GLN A 432 3.94 -5.20 -17.90
N ASN A 433 2.82 -5.26 -17.18
CA ASN A 433 2.26 -4.11 -16.48
C ASN A 433 2.50 -4.11 -14.96
N VAL A 434 3.17 -5.12 -14.38
CA VAL A 434 3.69 -5.07 -13.00
C VAL A 434 5.21 -5.06 -13.05
N ASP A 435 5.86 -4.11 -12.37
CA ASP A 435 7.32 -3.98 -12.45
C ASP A 435 8.02 -4.90 -11.45
N VAL A 436 7.59 -4.84 -10.19
CA VAL A 436 8.25 -5.48 -9.04
C VAL A 436 7.23 -5.94 -8.00
N PHE A 437 7.67 -6.78 -7.07
CA PHE A 437 6.90 -7.14 -5.88
C PHE A 437 7.57 -6.62 -4.60
N ALA A 438 6.77 -6.29 -3.59
CA ALA A 438 7.24 -5.85 -2.28
C ALA A 438 6.33 -6.36 -1.14
N PRO A 439 6.79 -6.31 0.12
CA PRO A 439 5.98 -6.66 1.29
C PRO A 439 4.63 -5.94 1.31
N GLY A 440 3.53 -6.70 1.29
CA GLY A 440 2.17 -6.13 1.19
C GLY A 440 1.10 -6.82 2.03
N ALA A 441 1.30 -8.07 2.45
CA ALA A 441 0.38 -8.75 3.37
C ALA A 441 0.82 -8.58 4.82
N LYS A 442 -0.12 -8.39 5.74
CA LYS A 442 0.15 -8.34 7.20
C LYS A 442 1.21 -7.29 7.54
N ILE A 443 1.04 -6.07 7.05
CA ILE A 443 1.93 -4.95 7.28
C ILE A 443 1.38 -4.12 8.45
N TYR A 444 2.18 -4.01 9.50
CA TYR A 444 1.88 -3.21 10.68
C TYR A 444 2.25 -1.75 10.44
N SER A 445 1.34 -0.82 10.69
CA SER A 445 1.59 0.62 10.55
C SER A 445 0.59 1.47 11.34
N THR A 446 0.77 2.79 11.25
CA THR A 446 -0.04 3.82 11.92
C THR A 446 -1.49 3.82 11.44
N THR A 447 -2.43 4.16 12.31
CA THR A 447 -3.85 4.36 12.01
C THR A 447 -4.36 5.55 12.83
N PRO A 448 -5.48 6.20 12.44
CA PRO A 448 -5.92 7.42 13.12
C PRO A 448 -6.08 7.25 14.64
N GLN A 449 -5.87 8.35 15.36
CA GLN A 449 -5.98 8.44 16.83
C GLN A 449 -4.86 7.74 17.61
N ASN A 450 -3.61 7.86 17.14
CA ASN A 450 -2.41 7.26 17.76
C ASN A 450 -2.51 5.73 17.93
N GLU A 451 -3.19 5.07 17.00
CA GLU A 451 -3.35 3.62 16.99
C GLU A 451 -2.51 3.00 15.89
N TYR A 452 -2.34 1.69 15.96
CA TYR A 452 -1.56 0.94 14.98
C TYR A 452 -2.29 -0.35 14.66
N ASP A 453 -2.22 -0.78 13.41
CA ASP A 453 -2.94 -1.95 12.93
C ASP A 453 -2.19 -2.67 11.81
N THR A 454 -2.53 -3.94 11.62
CA THR A 454 -1.99 -4.79 10.57
C THR A 454 -2.96 -4.88 9.40
N LYS A 455 -2.54 -4.43 8.22
CA LYS A 455 -3.36 -4.46 6.99
C LYS A 455 -2.68 -5.25 5.86
N GLY A 456 -3.45 -5.65 4.86
CA GLY A 456 -2.96 -6.38 3.70
C GLY A 456 -3.46 -5.78 2.40
N GLY A 457 -2.57 -5.60 1.43
CA GLY A 457 -2.91 -5.10 0.10
C GLY A 457 -1.65 -4.73 -0.70
N THR A 458 -1.78 -4.64 -2.02
CA THR A 458 -0.79 -3.94 -2.85
C THR A 458 -0.66 -2.47 -2.44
N SER A 459 -1.69 -1.92 -1.80
CA SER A 459 -1.70 -0.62 -1.14
C SER A 459 -0.68 -0.48 -0.01
N MET A 460 -0.19 -1.58 0.57
CA MET A 460 0.90 -1.57 1.55
C MET A 460 2.26 -1.85 0.89
N ALA A 461 2.27 -2.55 -0.25
CA ALA A 461 3.48 -2.81 -1.02
C ALA A 461 3.99 -1.56 -1.77
N ALA A 462 3.09 -0.77 -2.37
CA ALA A 462 3.43 0.49 -3.03
C ALA A 462 4.17 1.48 -2.11
N PRO A 463 3.68 1.82 -0.89
CA PRO A 463 4.39 2.74 -0.01
C PRO A 463 5.72 2.19 0.48
N ALA A 464 5.85 0.87 0.62
CA ALA A 464 7.14 0.24 0.90
C ALA A 464 8.18 0.55 -0.20
N VAL A 465 7.79 0.48 -1.47
CA VAL A 465 8.64 0.84 -2.62
C VAL A 465 8.85 2.36 -2.72
N ALA A 466 7.84 3.17 -2.46
CA ALA A 466 7.97 4.63 -2.38
C ALA A 466 8.98 5.05 -1.30
N GLY A 467 8.99 4.36 -0.16
CA GLY A 467 9.99 4.53 0.89
C GLY A 467 11.41 4.16 0.43
N VAL A 468 11.59 3.08 -0.34
CA VAL A 468 12.90 2.75 -0.93
C VAL A 468 13.35 3.81 -1.94
N ALA A 469 12.43 4.31 -2.78
CA ALA A 469 12.72 5.42 -3.69
C ALA A 469 13.13 6.69 -2.92
N ALA A 470 12.45 7.00 -1.82
CA ALA A 470 12.77 8.15 -0.96
C ALA A 470 14.14 7.99 -0.29
N LEU A 471 14.45 6.78 0.16
CA LEU A 471 15.76 6.43 0.72
C LEU A 471 16.87 6.66 -0.32
N ILE A 472 16.68 6.24 -1.57
CA ILE A 472 17.65 6.47 -2.65
C ILE A 472 17.81 7.97 -2.91
N ARG A 473 16.72 8.72 -3.15
CA ARG A 473 16.79 10.16 -3.46
C ARG A 473 17.35 10.99 -2.32
N SER A 474 17.10 10.59 -1.07
CA SER A 474 17.63 11.29 0.10
C SER A 474 19.16 11.28 0.11
N TYR A 475 19.77 10.13 -0.14
CA TYR A 475 21.22 9.94 -0.04
C TYR A 475 21.96 10.16 -1.37
N TYR A 476 21.26 10.09 -2.50
CA TYR A 476 21.79 10.24 -3.85
C TYR A 476 20.93 11.21 -4.67
N PRO A 477 20.82 12.49 -4.25
CA PRO A 477 19.84 13.45 -4.78
C PRO A 477 20.05 13.85 -6.26
N LYS A 478 21.18 13.49 -6.85
CA LYS A 478 21.49 13.76 -8.26
C LYS A 478 20.94 12.69 -9.22
N LEU A 479 20.47 11.56 -8.69
CA LEU A 479 19.85 10.53 -9.50
C LEU A 479 18.47 11.00 -9.95
N THR A 480 18.24 10.90 -11.26
CA THR A 480 16.94 11.15 -11.88
C THR A 480 15.92 10.10 -11.44
N ALA A 481 14.63 10.43 -11.48
CA ALA A 481 13.54 9.51 -11.22
C ALA A 481 13.61 8.25 -12.10
N ALA A 482 14.02 8.39 -13.37
CA ALA A 482 14.22 7.24 -14.27
C ALA A 482 15.35 6.33 -13.79
N GLN A 483 16.46 6.91 -13.30
CA GLN A 483 17.54 6.14 -12.68
C GLN A 483 17.10 5.46 -11.38
N VAL A 484 16.25 6.11 -10.58
CA VAL A 484 15.69 5.51 -9.36
C VAL A 484 14.79 4.31 -9.71
N LYS A 485 13.89 4.42 -10.70
CA LYS A 485 13.10 3.28 -11.22
C LYS A 485 14.03 2.15 -11.66
N GLN A 486 15.04 2.46 -12.48
CA GLN A 486 16.00 1.47 -12.97
C GLN A 486 16.72 0.75 -11.83
N ILE A 487 17.19 1.49 -10.82
CA ILE A 487 17.87 0.91 -9.66
C ILE A 487 16.95 -0.07 -8.93
N ILE A 488 15.72 0.34 -8.61
CA ILE A 488 14.75 -0.51 -7.90
C ILE A 488 14.48 -1.81 -8.68
N MET A 489 14.31 -1.71 -10.00
CA MET A 489 14.02 -2.84 -10.87
C MET A 489 15.22 -3.80 -10.98
N ASP A 490 16.42 -3.29 -11.20
CA ASP A 490 17.61 -4.10 -11.48
C ASP A 490 18.25 -4.71 -10.23
N SER A 491 18.16 -4.01 -9.10
CA SER A 491 18.82 -4.40 -7.85
C SER A 491 18.00 -5.40 -7.03
N GLY A 492 16.72 -5.61 -7.37
CA GLY A 492 15.83 -6.53 -6.67
C GLY A 492 16.33 -7.97 -6.66
N LEU A 493 15.85 -8.79 -5.72
CA LEU A 493 16.20 -10.20 -5.61
C LEU A 493 15.36 -11.02 -6.59
N ALA A 494 16.02 -11.72 -7.52
CA ALA A 494 15.35 -12.61 -8.46
C ALA A 494 14.86 -13.87 -7.76
N ILE A 495 13.62 -14.25 -8.01
CA ILE A 495 13.01 -15.49 -7.49
C ILE A 495 12.85 -16.48 -8.65
N LYS A 496 13.47 -17.65 -8.57
CA LYS A 496 13.40 -18.68 -9.63
C LYS A 496 12.32 -19.73 -9.35
N THR A 497 11.83 -19.78 -8.12
CA THR A 497 10.81 -20.74 -7.68
C THR A 497 9.46 -20.50 -8.36
N LYS A 498 8.70 -21.58 -8.55
CA LYS A 498 7.29 -21.52 -8.96
C LYS A 498 6.40 -21.20 -7.76
N VAL A 499 5.39 -20.37 -7.98
CA VAL A 499 4.53 -19.84 -6.93
C VAL A 499 3.07 -20.06 -7.27
N VAL A 500 2.26 -20.17 -6.22
CA VAL A 500 0.80 -20.18 -6.26
C VAL A 500 0.33 -18.76 -6.44
N VAL A 501 -0.61 -18.55 -7.36
CA VAL A 501 -1.17 -17.23 -7.68
C VAL A 501 -2.68 -17.26 -7.42
N GLY A 502 -3.22 -16.22 -6.79
CA GLY A 502 -4.65 -16.16 -6.47
C GLY A 502 -5.09 -17.08 -5.34
N GLY A 503 -4.16 -17.65 -4.57
CA GLY A 503 -4.46 -18.69 -3.58
C GLY A 503 -4.92 -20.03 -4.18
N ASP A 504 -5.02 -20.15 -5.51
CA ASP A 504 -5.42 -21.38 -6.19
C ASP A 504 -4.22 -22.29 -6.42
N THR A 505 -4.14 -23.39 -5.66
CA THR A 505 -3.07 -24.39 -5.77
C THR A 505 -2.95 -25.04 -7.16
N ASN A 506 -3.94 -24.88 -8.04
CA ASN A 506 -3.87 -25.31 -9.44
C ASN A 506 -3.24 -24.26 -10.36
N ASN A 507 -3.21 -23.00 -9.93
CA ASN A 507 -2.62 -21.88 -10.67
C ASN A 507 -1.17 -21.64 -10.22
N ILE A 508 -0.27 -22.48 -10.72
CA ILE A 508 1.17 -22.41 -10.42
C ILE A 508 1.92 -21.79 -11.60
N LYS A 509 2.66 -20.70 -11.35
CA LYS A 509 3.45 -19.98 -12.36
C LYS A 509 4.89 -19.78 -11.90
N PRO A 510 5.89 -19.73 -12.80
CA PRO A 510 7.19 -19.16 -12.47
C PRO A 510 7.03 -17.74 -11.91
N PHE A 511 7.69 -17.40 -10.80
CA PHE A 511 7.61 -16.03 -10.26
C PHE A 511 8.05 -14.98 -11.29
N ALA A 512 9.03 -15.33 -12.13
CA ALA A 512 9.52 -14.49 -13.22
C ALA A 512 8.45 -14.11 -14.25
N ASP A 513 7.32 -14.80 -14.29
CA ASP A 513 6.21 -14.51 -15.21
C ASP A 513 5.18 -13.55 -14.61
N LEU A 514 5.33 -13.17 -13.33
CA LEU A 514 4.36 -12.34 -12.60
C LEU A 514 4.65 -10.84 -12.67
N SER A 515 5.86 -10.47 -13.07
CA SER A 515 6.28 -9.08 -13.24
C SER A 515 7.35 -8.94 -14.33
N LYS A 516 7.54 -7.72 -14.82
CA LYS A 516 8.57 -7.35 -15.78
C LYS A 516 9.95 -7.83 -15.30
N THR A 517 10.27 -7.58 -14.04
CA THR A 517 11.58 -7.93 -13.47
C THR A 517 11.69 -9.37 -12.97
N GLY A 518 10.58 -9.98 -12.54
CA GLY A 518 10.63 -11.24 -11.80
C GLY A 518 11.36 -11.12 -10.46
N ARG A 519 11.37 -9.92 -9.86
CA ARG A 519 12.14 -9.61 -8.65
C ARG A 519 11.28 -9.06 -7.52
N ILE A 520 11.74 -9.29 -6.30
CA ILE A 520 11.28 -8.60 -5.10
C ILE A 520 12.21 -7.43 -4.77
N VAL A 521 11.67 -6.30 -4.32
CA VAL A 521 12.45 -5.10 -4.01
C VAL A 521 13.43 -5.35 -2.87
N ASN A 522 14.64 -4.79 -2.98
CA ASN A 522 15.68 -4.92 -1.97
C ASN A 522 16.44 -3.60 -1.79
N ALA A 523 16.18 -2.91 -0.68
CA ALA A 523 16.75 -1.61 -0.35
C ALA A 523 18.28 -1.66 -0.25
N TYR A 524 18.85 -2.76 0.25
CA TYR A 524 20.29 -2.90 0.43
C TYR A 524 21.02 -2.89 -0.91
N ASN A 525 20.61 -3.75 -1.83
CA ASN A 525 21.17 -3.80 -3.17
C ASN A 525 20.90 -2.50 -3.95
N ALA A 526 19.71 -1.92 -3.77
CA ALA A 526 19.34 -0.65 -4.40
C ALA A 526 20.30 0.48 -3.97
N PHE A 527 20.61 0.56 -2.67
CA PHE A 527 21.53 1.55 -2.14
C PHE A 527 22.97 1.37 -2.66
N ILE A 528 23.42 0.13 -2.83
CA ILE A 528 24.72 -0.20 -3.43
C ILE A 528 24.76 0.25 -4.90
N MET A 529 23.71 -0.04 -5.66
CA MET A 529 23.63 0.32 -7.08
C MET A 529 23.53 1.84 -7.25
N ALA A 530 22.74 2.51 -6.41
CA ALA A 530 22.64 3.97 -6.36
C ALA A 530 23.99 4.63 -6.11
N ALA A 531 24.78 4.10 -5.15
CA ALA A 531 26.13 4.59 -4.89
C ALA A 531 27.02 4.54 -6.14
N LYS A 532 27.00 3.42 -6.86
CA LYS A 532 27.80 3.23 -8.09
C LYS A 532 27.34 4.17 -9.21
N MET A 533 26.02 4.30 -9.40
CA MET A 533 25.43 5.12 -10.44
C MET A 533 25.63 6.63 -10.19
N SER A 534 25.67 7.07 -8.92
CA SER A 534 25.83 8.49 -8.56
C SER A 534 27.23 9.07 -8.79
N ILE A 535 28.22 8.22 -9.10
CA ILE A 535 29.62 8.62 -9.35
C ILE A 535 29.89 8.79 -10.86
N GLN A 536 29.01 8.24 -11.71
CA GLN A 536 29.05 8.37 -13.17
C GLN A 536 28.34 9.66 -13.61
#